data_AF-A0A958UXE2-F1
#
_entry.id   AF-A0A958UXE2-F1
#
_cell.length_a   1.000
_cell.length_b   1.000
_cell.length_c   1.000
_cell.angle_alpha   90.00
_cell.angle_beta   90.00
_cell.angle_gamma   90.00
#
_symmetry.space_group_name_H-M   'P 1'
#
loop_
_entity.id
_entity.type
_entity.pdbx_description
1 polymer ?
#
loop_
_entity_poly.entity_id
_entity_poly.type
_entity_poly.pdbx_seq_one_letter_code
_entity_poly.pdbx_strand_id
1 'polypeptide(L)'
;MIVTPLDSAVLDSKEQYVFYHKMVDFALKELIMSISQNHLCTEQEMLVFKQYCDILLYSVEAMRVKYMYDEEDNMKVDLTDSGFPNYIEFRYLYNDLELRNDYLNKLTGVNQLKEEFLDTLLRKKQSVKKQKLFQAASIVYYTSVEQKYIFNRFVQGKILEAPITANGKYMTSWSFYDVTNNRPLICYMYFDYDGKQIDSYKNKIK
;
A
#
# COMPACT_ATOMS: atom_id res chain seq x y z
N MET A 1 -10.53 -19.96 0.31
CA MET A 1 -10.34 -20.59 1.63
C MET A 1 -10.71 -19.55 2.67
N ILE A 2 -11.34 -19.90 3.80
CA ILE A 2 -11.60 -18.92 4.87
C ILE A 2 -10.31 -18.85 5.71
N VAL A 3 -9.68 -17.68 5.78
CA VAL A 3 -8.47 -17.45 6.58
C VAL A 3 -8.80 -17.74 8.04
N THR A 4 -8.11 -18.70 8.66
CA THR A 4 -8.29 -19.01 10.07
C THR A 4 -7.33 -18.18 10.93
N PRO A 5 -7.59 -17.99 12.24
CA PRO A 5 -6.65 -17.30 13.13
C PRO A 5 -5.24 -17.93 13.18
N LEU A 6 -5.12 -19.20 12.81
CA LEU A 6 -3.84 -19.93 12.71
C LEU A 6 -3.05 -19.57 11.44
N ASP A 7 -3.71 -19.01 10.42
CA ASP A 7 -3.09 -18.63 9.14
C ASP A 7 -2.52 -17.20 9.16
N SER A 8 -2.70 -16.48 10.28
CA SER A 8 -2.30 -15.08 10.40
C SER A 8 -1.34 -14.84 11.57
N ALA A 9 -0.22 -14.16 11.30
CA ALA A 9 0.61 -13.54 12.33
C ALA A 9 0.08 -12.15 12.67
N VAL A 10 0.17 -11.82 13.95
CA VAL A 10 -0.02 -10.46 14.46
C VAL A 10 1.35 -9.83 14.67
N LEU A 11 1.53 -8.61 14.16
CA LEU A 11 2.72 -7.81 14.49
C LEU A 11 2.41 -6.95 15.71
N ASP A 12 3.11 -7.16 16.83
CA ASP A 12 2.79 -6.55 18.14
C ASP A 12 3.91 -5.64 18.70
N SER A 13 5.02 -5.53 17.98
CA SER A 13 6.17 -4.71 18.36
C SER A 13 6.67 -3.84 17.22
N LYS A 14 7.24 -2.68 17.59
CA LYS A 14 7.86 -1.74 16.65
C LYS A 14 8.92 -2.45 15.79
N GLU A 15 9.72 -3.30 16.42
CA GLU A 15 10.82 -4.02 15.78
C GLU A 15 10.29 -4.98 14.71
N GLN A 16 9.19 -5.68 14.98
CA GLN A 16 8.52 -6.54 14.00
C GLN A 16 7.97 -5.73 12.82
N TYR A 17 7.31 -4.60 13.07
CA TYR A 17 6.80 -3.72 12.00
C TYR A 17 7.92 -3.20 11.09
N VAL A 18 9.04 -2.75 11.68
CA VAL A 18 10.21 -2.29 10.93
C VAL A 18 10.86 -3.44 10.16
N PHE A 19 11.00 -4.60 10.79
CA PHE A 19 11.57 -5.78 10.15
C PHE A 19 10.71 -6.26 8.98
N TYR A 20 9.41 -6.41 9.19
CA TYR A 20 8.45 -6.84 8.18
C TYR A 20 8.48 -5.92 6.95
N HIS A 21 8.38 -4.61 7.15
CA HIS A 21 8.45 -3.66 6.04
C HIS A 21 9.76 -3.79 5.26
N LYS A 22 10.91 -3.92 5.94
CA LYS A 22 12.21 -4.12 5.29
C LYS A 22 12.25 -5.42 4.47
N MET A 23 11.65 -6.49 4.99
CA MET A 23 11.58 -7.78 4.29
C MET A 23 10.73 -7.68 3.02
N VAL A 24 9.57 -7.03 3.08
CA VAL A 24 8.70 -6.83 1.91
C VAL A 24 9.38 -5.95 0.85
N ASP A 25 9.97 -4.82 1.27
CA ASP A 25 10.74 -3.93 0.38
C ASP A 25 11.88 -4.69 -0.32
N PHE A 26 12.66 -5.46 0.44
CA PHE A 26 13.76 -6.27 -0.09
C PHE A 26 13.24 -7.32 -1.08
N ALA A 27 12.21 -8.09 -0.70
CA ALA A 27 11.67 -9.15 -1.56
C ALA A 27 11.10 -8.60 -2.88
N LEU A 28 10.41 -7.46 -2.86
CA LEU A 28 9.90 -6.82 -4.07
C LEU A 28 11.03 -6.30 -4.96
N LYS A 29 12.10 -5.73 -4.38
CA LYS A 29 13.28 -5.30 -5.14
C LYS A 29 14.00 -6.46 -5.82
N GLU A 30 14.22 -7.56 -5.09
CA GLU A 30 14.82 -8.77 -5.66
C GLU A 30 13.94 -9.39 -6.75
N LEU A 31 12.62 -9.38 -6.56
CA LEU A 31 11.67 -9.83 -7.58
C LEU A 31 11.77 -8.96 -8.85
N ILE A 32 11.77 -7.64 -8.71
CA ILE A 32 11.93 -6.70 -9.84
C ILE A 32 13.26 -6.93 -10.56
N MET A 33 14.36 -7.11 -9.82
CA MET A 33 15.68 -7.40 -10.39
C MET A 33 15.70 -8.73 -11.14
N SER A 34 15.13 -9.78 -10.55
CA SER A 34 15.09 -11.12 -11.15
C SER A 34 14.24 -11.15 -12.43
N ILE A 35 13.06 -10.52 -12.44
CA ILE A 35 12.21 -10.42 -13.64
C ILE A 35 12.96 -9.69 -14.76
N SER A 36 13.68 -8.61 -14.41
CA SER A 36 14.48 -7.85 -15.38
C SER A 36 15.65 -8.66 -15.94
N GLN A 37 16.42 -9.36 -15.09
CA GLN A 37 17.58 -10.15 -15.52
C GLN A 37 17.18 -11.36 -16.37
N ASN A 38 16.06 -11.99 -16.03
CA ASN A 38 15.53 -13.15 -16.75
C ASN A 38 14.68 -12.74 -17.98
N HIS A 39 14.55 -11.44 -18.27
CA HIS A 39 13.80 -10.91 -19.41
C HIS A 39 12.36 -11.45 -19.48
N LEU A 40 11.71 -11.61 -18.31
CA LEU A 40 10.35 -12.19 -18.22
C LEU A 40 9.25 -11.20 -18.61
N CYS A 41 9.56 -9.91 -18.64
CA CYS A 41 8.66 -8.84 -19.02
C CYS A 41 9.36 -7.90 -20.01
N THR A 42 8.57 -7.30 -20.90
CA THR A 42 9.00 -6.18 -21.74
C THR A 42 9.33 -4.95 -20.90
N GLU A 43 10.03 -3.96 -21.48
CA GLU A 43 10.35 -2.70 -20.78
C GLU A 43 9.09 -1.96 -20.29
N GLN A 44 8.03 -1.95 -21.09
CA GLN A 44 6.76 -1.32 -20.74
C GLN A 44 6.06 -2.06 -19.60
N GLU A 45 5.99 -3.39 -19.66
CA GLU A 45 5.44 -4.21 -18.57
C GLU A 45 6.25 -4.03 -17.29
N MET A 46 7.58 -3.98 -17.38
CA MET A 46 8.45 -3.74 -16.22
C MET A 46 8.20 -2.39 -15.55
N LEU A 47 7.95 -1.34 -16.33
CA LEU A 47 7.63 -0.01 -15.80
C LEU A 47 6.30 -0.04 -15.03
N VAL A 48 5.29 -0.67 -15.60
CA VAL A 48 3.98 -0.84 -14.96
C VAL A 48 4.06 -1.73 -13.72
N PHE A 49 4.83 -2.82 -13.78
CA PHE A 49 5.07 -3.73 -12.66
C PHE A 49 5.65 -2.99 -11.46
N LYS A 50 6.70 -2.19 -11.68
CA LYS A 50 7.32 -1.35 -10.65
C LYS A 50 6.30 -0.40 -10.01
N GLN A 51 5.47 0.26 -10.81
CA GLN A 51 4.44 1.17 -10.29
C GLN A 51 3.45 0.46 -9.36
N TYR A 52 3.01 -0.75 -9.70
CA TYR A 52 2.13 -1.53 -8.83
C TYR A 52 2.82 -2.00 -7.55
N CYS A 53 4.10 -2.41 -7.63
CA CYS A 53 4.91 -2.71 -6.45
C CYS A 53 5.07 -1.49 -5.54
N ASP A 54 5.28 -0.30 -6.10
CA ASP A 54 5.40 0.95 -5.34
C ASP A 54 4.09 1.28 -4.61
N ILE A 55 2.93 1.12 -5.26
CA ILE A 55 1.60 1.31 -4.63
C ILE A 55 1.38 0.30 -3.49
N LEU A 56 1.75 -0.96 -3.71
CA LEU A 56 1.64 -1.99 -2.69
C LEU A 56 2.54 -1.67 -1.48
N LEU A 57 3.81 -1.33 -1.72
CA LEU A 57 4.77 -0.99 -0.69
C LEU A 57 4.35 0.26 0.09
N TYR A 58 3.85 1.28 -0.61
CA TYR A 58 3.27 2.48 0.00
C TYR A 58 2.12 2.15 0.96
N SER A 59 1.28 1.19 0.58
CA SER A 59 0.17 0.74 1.42
C SER A 59 0.65 0.01 2.67
N VAL A 60 1.66 -0.87 2.54
CA VAL A 60 2.29 -1.56 3.68
C VAL A 60 2.96 -0.55 4.63
N GLU A 61 3.62 0.47 4.08
CA GLU A 61 4.22 1.55 4.89
C GLU A 61 3.17 2.37 5.63
N ALA A 62 2.05 2.68 4.98
CA ALA A 62 0.93 3.36 5.63
C ALA A 62 0.35 2.53 6.78
N MET A 63 0.22 1.20 6.63
CA MET A 63 -0.16 0.29 7.72
C MET A 63 0.88 0.30 8.85
N ARG A 64 2.17 0.30 8.52
CA ARG A 64 3.25 0.39 9.51
C ARG A 64 3.09 1.64 10.38
N VAL A 65 2.87 2.80 9.77
CA VAL A 65 2.68 4.07 10.51
C VAL A 65 1.41 4.03 11.37
N LYS A 66 0.32 3.46 10.84
CA LYS A 66 -0.97 3.32 11.55
C LYS A 66 -0.83 2.45 12.81
N TYR A 67 -0.31 1.24 12.68
CA TYR A 67 -0.37 0.23 13.75
C TYR A 67 0.84 0.23 14.71
N MET A 68 1.98 0.81 14.33
CA MET A 68 3.24 0.70 15.10
C MET A 68 3.16 1.18 16.56
N TYR A 69 2.25 2.09 16.87
CA TYR A 69 2.05 2.59 18.23
C TYR A 69 0.65 2.33 18.79
N ASP A 70 -0.18 1.61 18.03
CA ASP A 70 -1.49 1.20 18.49
C ASP A 70 -1.33 0.18 19.63
N GLU A 71 -2.24 0.20 20.59
CA GLU A 71 -2.30 -0.73 21.73
C GLU A 71 -3.50 -1.66 21.64
N GLU A 72 -4.51 -1.31 20.83
CA GLU A 72 -5.78 -2.02 20.73
C GLU A 72 -5.85 -2.90 19.48
N ASP A 73 -5.29 -2.42 18.36
CA ASP A 73 -5.34 -3.13 17.08
C ASP A 73 -3.95 -3.38 16.48
N ASN A 74 -3.83 -4.46 15.73
CA ASN A 74 -2.56 -4.89 15.13
C ASN A 74 -2.77 -5.42 13.72
N MET A 75 -1.82 -5.12 12.84
CA MET A 75 -1.83 -5.63 11.47
C MET A 75 -1.70 -7.15 11.44
N LYS A 76 -2.55 -7.79 10.65
CA LYS A 76 -2.52 -9.24 10.41
C LYS A 76 -1.85 -9.55 9.08
N VAL A 77 -0.79 -10.36 9.14
CA VAL A 77 -0.04 -10.85 7.99
C VAL A 77 -0.35 -12.31 7.74
N ASP A 78 -0.57 -12.69 6.48
CA ASP A 78 -0.74 -14.10 6.10
C ASP A 78 0.61 -14.82 6.12
N LEU A 79 0.72 -15.87 6.92
CA LEU A 79 1.93 -16.68 7.04
C LEU A 79 1.93 -17.92 6.16
N THR A 80 0.76 -18.35 5.68
CA THR A 80 0.59 -19.67 5.08
C THR A 80 0.92 -19.64 3.60
N ASP A 81 0.50 -18.59 2.88
CA ASP A 81 0.65 -18.52 1.43
C ASP A 81 1.53 -17.35 0.98
N SER A 82 1.17 -16.12 1.36
CA SER A 82 1.63 -14.93 0.63
C SER A 82 2.71 -14.11 1.33
N GLY A 83 2.75 -14.09 2.67
CA GLY A 83 3.59 -13.16 3.42
C GLY A 83 3.12 -11.70 3.37
N PHE A 84 2.00 -11.39 2.72
CA PHE A 84 1.44 -10.03 2.61
C PHE A 84 0.42 -9.75 3.72
N PRO A 85 0.08 -8.47 4.00
CA PRO A 85 -1.02 -8.15 4.90
C PRO A 85 -2.31 -8.77 4.38
N ASN A 86 -3.24 -9.12 5.27
CA ASN A 86 -4.53 -9.61 4.83
C ASN A 86 -5.27 -8.54 4.01
N TYR A 87 -5.97 -8.93 2.94
CA TYR A 87 -6.73 -7.97 2.12
C TYR A 87 -7.65 -7.04 2.93
N ILE A 88 -8.20 -7.56 4.03
CA ILE A 88 -9.08 -6.79 4.93
C ILE A 88 -8.37 -5.57 5.52
N GLU A 89 -7.05 -5.64 5.76
CA GLU A 89 -6.25 -4.52 6.26
C GLU A 89 -6.21 -3.37 5.26
N PHE A 90 -6.09 -3.67 3.96
CA PHE A 90 -6.14 -2.66 2.90
C PHE A 90 -7.50 -1.94 2.87
N ARG A 91 -8.59 -2.69 3.07
CA ARG A 91 -9.94 -2.12 3.15
C ARG A 91 -10.11 -1.22 4.37
N TYR A 92 -9.63 -1.65 5.54
CA TYR A 92 -9.66 -0.81 6.74
C TYR A 92 -8.85 0.46 6.56
N LEU A 93 -7.64 0.35 6.00
CA LEU A 93 -6.81 1.50 5.68
C LEU A 93 -7.51 2.48 4.74
N TYR A 94 -8.14 1.97 3.68
CA TYR A 94 -8.84 2.82 2.70
C TYR A 94 -10.00 3.59 3.33
N ASN A 95 -10.85 2.89 4.10
CA ASN A 95 -12.03 3.47 4.77
C ASN A 95 -11.63 4.48 5.84
N ASP A 96 -10.59 4.18 6.62
CA ASP A 96 -10.10 5.06 7.69
C ASP A 96 -9.64 6.42 7.15
N LEU A 97 -9.00 6.41 5.98
CA LEU A 97 -8.57 7.64 5.31
C LEU A 97 -9.72 8.49 4.74
N GLU A 98 -10.92 7.93 4.50
CA GLU A 98 -12.10 8.72 4.13
C GLU A 98 -12.55 9.64 5.27
N LEU A 99 -12.37 9.18 6.51
CA LEU A 99 -12.77 9.88 7.73
C LEU A 99 -11.68 10.82 8.28
N ARG A 100 -10.57 10.97 7.56
CA ARG A 100 -9.39 11.73 7.98
C ARG A 100 -9.68 13.11 8.54
N ASN A 101 -10.54 13.89 7.88
CA ASN A 101 -10.85 15.26 8.30
C ASN A 101 -11.52 15.28 9.68
N ASP A 102 -12.37 14.30 9.96
CA ASP A 102 -13.06 14.18 11.24
C ASP A 102 -12.11 13.78 12.38
N TYR A 103 -11.08 12.98 12.08
CA TYR A 103 -10.03 12.63 13.03
C TYR A 103 -9.05 13.78 13.27
N LEU A 104 -8.56 14.44 12.22
CA LEU A 104 -7.59 15.54 12.34
C LEU A 104 -8.11 16.69 13.21
N ASN A 105 -9.40 17.01 13.11
CA ASN A 105 -10.02 18.07 13.89
C ASN A 105 -10.08 17.77 15.40
N LYS A 106 -9.97 16.49 15.80
CA LYS A 106 -9.99 16.04 17.20
C LYS A 106 -8.59 15.89 17.81
N LEU A 107 -7.54 15.93 16.98
CA LEU A 107 -6.16 15.70 17.43
C LEU A 107 -5.53 17.00 17.95
N THR A 108 -4.63 16.85 18.93
CA THR A 108 -3.81 17.94 19.44
C THR A 108 -2.94 18.50 18.31
N GLY A 109 -2.82 19.84 18.25
CA GLY A 109 -2.01 20.49 17.23
C GLY A 109 -0.54 20.04 17.28
N VAL A 110 0.07 19.87 16.10
CA VAL A 110 1.46 19.39 15.93
C VAL A 110 2.46 20.18 16.78
N ASN A 111 2.31 21.51 16.85
CA ASN A 111 3.24 22.38 17.58
C ASN A 111 3.18 22.12 19.08
N GLN A 112 1.98 21.96 19.63
CA GLN A 112 1.80 21.67 21.05
C GLN A 112 2.40 20.30 21.41
N LEU A 113 2.21 19.29 20.56
CA LEU A 113 2.78 17.96 20.78
C LEU A 113 4.33 17.99 20.73
N LYS A 114 4.91 18.76 19.81
CA LYS A 114 6.37 18.96 19.73
C LYS A 114 6.93 19.61 20.99
N GLU A 115 6.30 20.67 21.49
CA GLU A 115 6.73 21.33 22.72
C GLU A 115 6.66 20.39 23.93
N GLU A 116 5.58 19.62 24.06
CA GLU A 116 5.46 18.60 25.11
C GLU A 116 6.56 17.54 25.04
N PHE A 117 6.94 17.10 23.83
CA PHE A 117 8.00 16.11 23.65
C PHE A 117 9.35 16.71 24.04
N LEU A 118 9.65 17.92 23.59
CA LEU A 118 10.90 18.62 23.92
C LEU A 118 11.01 18.88 25.43
N ASP A 119 9.92 19.29 26.09
CA ASP A 119 9.89 19.46 27.54
C ASP A 119 10.16 18.13 28.27
N THR A 120 9.50 17.06 27.84
CA THR A 120 9.64 15.72 28.43
C THR A 120 11.06 15.17 28.28
N LEU A 121 11.65 15.29 27.09
CA LEU A 121 12.97 14.76 26.78
C LEU A 121 14.09 15.62 27.36
N LEU A 122 14.02 16.95 27.21
CA LEU A 122 15.14 17.85 27.51
C LEU A 122 15.08 18.42 28.93
N ARG A 123 13.88 18.75 29.44
CA ARG A 123 13.73 19.29 30.79
C ARG A 123 13.53 18.19 31.82
N LYS A 124 12.55 17.30 31.57
CA LYS A 124 12.21 16.21 32.49
C LYS A 124 13.14 14.99 32.37
N LYS A 125 13.86 14.85 31.26
CA LYS A 125 14.78 13.72 30.97
C LYS A 125 14.11 12.36 31.09
N GLN A 126 12.85 12.27 30.64
CA GLN A 126 12.05 11.06 30.68
C GLN A 126 11.69 10.60 29.27
N SER A 127 11.37 9.32 29.11
CA SER A 127 10.83 8.80 27.85
C SER A 127 9.43 9.33 27.58
N VAL A 128 9.11 9.54 26.31
CA VAL A 128 7.75 9.89 25.88
C VAL A 128 6.85 8.66 26.01
N LYS A 129 5.68 8.84 26.64
CA LYS A 129 4.69 7.76 26.84
C LYS A 129 4.16 7.25 25.50
N LYS A 130 3.86 5.95 25.41
CA LYS A 130 3.36 5.29 24.18
C LYS A 130 2.10 5.97 23.62
N GLN A 131 1.14 6.34 24.47
CA GLN A 131 -0.06 7.11 24.06
C GLN A 131 0.25 8.41 23.30
N LYS A 132 1.31 9.12 23.71
CA LYS A 132 1.74 10.35 23.05
C LYS A 132 2.44 10.08 21.72
N LEU A 133 3.19 8.98 21.63
CA LEU A 133 3.76 8.49 20.38
C LEU A 133 2.67 8.04 19.39
N PHE A 134 1.63 7.36 19.88
CA PHE A 134 0.45 7.00 19.10
C PHE A 134 -0.22 8.24 18.52
N GLN A 135 -0.49 9.25 19.36
CA GLN A 135 -1.05 10.52 18.89
C GLN A 135 -0.20 11.18 17.80
N ALA A 136 1.14 11.20 17.95
CA ALA A 136 2.03 11.72 16.93
C ALA A 136 1.96 10.90 15.62
N ALA A 137 1.95 9.57 15.74
CA ALA A 137 1.85 8.67 14.60
C ALA A 137 0.51 8.83 13.86
N SER A 138 -0.61 8.98 14.57
CA SER A 138 -1.91 9.26 13.97
C SER A 138 -1.91 10.57 13.19
N ILE A 139 -1.30 11.63 13.72
CA ILE A 139 -1.19 12.90 12.99
C ILE A 139 -0.38 12.72 11.71
N VAL A 140 0.78 12.05 11.79
CA VAL A 140 1.59 11.75 10.59
C VAL A 140 0.78 10.94 9.59
N TYR A 141 0.17 9.84 10.01
CA TYR A 141 -0.68 8.99 9.18
C TYR A 141 -1.75 9.78 8.42
N TYR A 142 -2.57 10.56 9.15
CA TYR A 142 -3.66 11.32 8.54
C TYR A 142 -3.19 12.51 7.69
N THR A 143 -2.00 13.06 7.94
CA THR A 143 -1.48 14.19 7.14
C THR A 143 -0.66 13.78 5.93
N SER A 144 0.12 12.69 6.01
CA SER A 144 1.10 12.31 4.98
C SER A 144 0.64 11.20 4.05
N VAL A 145 -0.29 10.35 4.48
CA VAL A 145 -0.78 9.27 3.62
C VAL A 145 -1.74 9.85 2.60
N GLU A 146 -1.74 9.42 1.34
CA GLU A 146 -2.67 9.85 0.30
C GLU A 146 -3.53 8.66 -0.11
N GLN A 147 -4.85 8.78 0.07
CA GLN A 147 -5.79 7.68 -0.13
C GLN A 147 -5.74 7.09 -1.54
N LYS A 148 -5.55 7.93 -2.57
CA LYS A 148 -5.46 7.49 -3.98
C LYS A 148 -4.27 6.56 -4.28
N TYR A 149 -3.27 6.50 -3.40
CA TYR A 149 -2.10 5.62 -3.53
C TYR A 149 -2.22 4.37 -2.66
N ILE A 150 -3.35 4.15 -1.98
CA ILE A 150 -3.62 2.90 -1.29
C ILE A 150 -4.04 1.85 -2.32
N PHE A 151 -3.40 0.69 -2.26
CA PHE A 151 -3.70 -0.48 -3.06
C PHE A 151 -5.12 -0.95 -2.76
N ASN A 152 -6.02 -0.76 -3.72
CA ASN A 152 -7.41 -1.17 -3.62
C ASN A 152 -7.60 -2.57 -4.21
N ARG A 153 -8.79 -3.16 -4.06
CA ARG A 153 -9.13 -4.46 -4.63
C ARG A 153 -8.80 -4.55 -6.12
N PHE A 154 -8.99 -3.46 -6.84
CA PHE A 154 -8.74 -3.34 -8.26
C PHE A 154 -8.13 -1.97 -8.55
N VAL A 155 -6.95 -1.97 -9.16
CA VAL A 155 -6.20 -0.77 -9.54
C VAL A 155 -5.98 -0.81 -11.05
N GLN A 156 -6.76 -0.01 -11.77
CA GLN A 156 -6.69 0.03 -13.22
C GLN A 156 -5.54 0.92 -13.70
N GLY A 157 -4.73 0.39 -14.63
CA GLY A 157 -3.72 1.15 -15.35
C GLY A 157 -4.28 1.93 -16.53
N LYS A 158 -3.42 2.71 -17.18
CA LYS A 158 -3.79 3.43 -18.41
C LYS A 158 -3.69 2.50 -19.63
N ILE A 159 -4.38 2.87 -20.70
CA ILE A 159 -4.14 2.28 -22.02
C ILE A 159 -2.92 2.95 -22.62
N LEU A 160 -1.96 2.16 -23.07
CA LEU A 160 -0.71 2.58 -23.69
C LEU A 160 -0.61 1.97 -25.09
N GLU A 161 0.20 2.57 -25.97
CA GLU A 161 0.61 1.91 -27.21
C GLU A 161 1.57 0.77 -26.89
N ALA A 162 1.28 -0.42 -27.40
CA ALA A 162 2.08 -1.60 -27.16
C ALA A 162 3.39 -1.56 -27.97
N PRO A 163 4.41 -2.33 -27.57
CA PRO A 163 5.63 -2.47 -28.35
C PRO A 163 5.31 -3.04 -29.75
N ILE A 164 6.10 -2.65 -30.75
CA ILE A 164 5.91 -3.07 -32.16
C ILE A 164 5.91 -4.62 -32.32
N THR A 165 6.57 -5.31 -31.40
CA THR A 165 6.70 -6.78 -31.39
C THR A 165 5.53 -7.50 -30.73
N ALA A 166 4.56 -6.79 -30.13
CA ALA A 166 3.44 -7.39 -29.40
C ALA A 166 2.27 -7.76 -30.33
N ASN A 167 1.45 -8.72 -29.89
CA ASN A 167 0.28 -9.22 -30.63
C ASN A 167 -0.95 -8.29 -30.56
N GLY A 168 -0.73 -6.97 -30.47
CA GLY A 168 -1.80 -5.98 -30.44
C GLY A 168 -1.23 -4.56 -30.42
N LYS A 169 -1.99 -3.59 -30.92
CA LYS A 169 -1.59 -2.18 -31.02
C LYS A 169 -1.57 -1.46 -29.68
N TYR A 170 -2.42 -1.88 -28.75
CA TYR A 170 -2.57 -1.26 -27.44
C TYR A 170 -2.32 -2.28 -26.33
N MET A 171 -1.84 -1.78 -25.20
CA MET A 171 -1.67 -2.51 -23.95
C MET A 171 -2.47 -1.83 -22.86
N THR A 172 -3.16 -2.60 -22.03
CA THR A 172 -3.67 -2.13 -20.74
C THR A 172 -3.22 -3.07 -19.64
N SER A 173 -3.27 -2.57 -18.41
CA SER A 173 -2.87 -3.30 -17.23
C SER A 173 -3.85 -3.04 -16.10
N TRP A 174 -3.94 -4.02 -15.20
CA TRP A 174 -4.63 -3.85 -13.94
C TRP A 174 -3.94 -4.70 -12.88
N SER A 175 -4.05 -4.26 -11.64
CA SER A 175 -3.67 -5.07 -10.49
C SER A 175 -4.87 -5.30 -9.61
N PHE A 176 -4.96 -6.48 -9.01
CA PHE A 176 -6.01 -6.80 -8.05
C PHE A 176 -5.50 -7.67 -6.94
N TYR A 177 -6.16 -7.59 -5.78
CA TYR A 177 -5.83 -8.45 -4.64
C TYR A 177 -6.69 -9.71 -4.70
N ASP A 178 -6.06 -10.87 -4.91
CA ASP A 178 -6.75 -12.14 -4.81
C ASP A 178 -6.95 -12.51 -3.34
N VAL A 179 -8.20 -12.39 -2.88
CA VAL A 179 -8.62 -12.70 -1.51
C VAL A 179 -8.45 -14.18 -1.19
N THR A 180 -8.49 -15.05 -2.20
CA THR A 180 -8.44 -16.51 -1.97
C THR A 180 -7.07 -16.98 -1.55
N ASN A 181 -6.03 -16.46 -2.20
CA ASN A 181 -4.61 -16.79 -1.95
C ASN A 181 -3.86 -15.64 -1.25
N ASN A 182 -4.61 -14.67 -0.72
CA ASN A 182 -4.15 -13.42 -0.10
C ASN A 182 -2.96 -12.74 -0.83
N ARG A 183 -2.97 -12.63 -2.16
CA ARG A 183 -1.82 -12.10 -2.90
C ARG A 183 -2.22 -11.08 -3.98
N PRO A 184 -1.41 -10.03 -4.20
CA PRO A 184 -1.60 -9.14 -5.33
C PRO A 184 -1.23 -9.82 -6.64
N LEU A 185 -2.03 -9.61 -7.67
CA LEU A 185 -1.79 -10.04 -9.03
C LEU A 185 -1.71 -8.82 -9.94
N ILE A 186 -0.86 -8.90 -10.97
CA ILE A 186 -0.72 -7.87 -12.00
C ILE A 186 -0.97 -8.57 -13.34
N CYS A 187 -1.87 -8.00 -14.13
CA CYS A 187 -2.26 -8.54 -15.42
C CYS A 187 -2.01 -7.51 -16.52
N TYR A 188 -1.64 -8.03 -17.69
CA TYR A 188 -1.47 -7.28 -18.91
C TYR A 188 -2.40 -7.85 -19.97
N MET A 189 -2.98 -6.97 -20.78
CA MET A 189 -3.77 -7.36 -21.94
C MET A 189 -3.34 -6.53 -23.14
N TYR A 190 -2.96 -7.24 -24.19
CA TYR A 190 -2.68 -6.68 -25.51
C TYR A 190 -3.94 -6.82 -26.37
N PHE A 191 -4.30 -5.75 -27.07
CA PHE A 191 -5.51 -5.73 -27.87
C PHE A 191 -5.41 -4.75 -29.03
N ASP A 192 -6.18 -5.03 -30.07
CA ASP A 192 -6.43 -4.12 -31.18
C ASP A 192 -7.78 -3.42 -30.98
N TYR A 193 -7.88 -2.19 -31.49
CA TYR A 193 -9.10 -1.39 -31.40
C TYR A 193 -9.35 -0.66 -32.72
N ASP A 194 -10.37 -1.11 -33.45
CA ASP A 194 -10.78 -0.56 -34.76
C ASP A 194 -11.78 0.60 -34.65
N GLY A 195 -12.10 1.05 -33.43
CA GLY A 195 -12.99 2.19 -33.23
C GLY A 195 -12.32 3.53 -33.57
N LYS A 196 -13.09 4.49 -34.08
CA LYS A 196 -12.61 5.87 -34.30
C LYS A 196 -12.16 6.45 -32.96
N GLN A 197 -10.92 6.98 -32.88
CA GLN A 197 -10.28 7.64 -31.72
C GLN A 197 -10.96 7.43 -30.35
N ILE A 198 -10.27 6.76 -29.42
CA ILE A 198 -10.71 6.46 -28.04
C ILE A 198 -11.37 7.67 -27.33
N ASP A 199 -10.90 8.89 -27.59
CA ASP A 199 -11.47 10.12 -27.00
C ASP A 199 -12.93 10.40 -27.42
N SER A 200 -13.40 9.84 -28.54
CA SER A 200 -14.78 10.00 -29.01
C SER A 200 -15.81 9.21 -28.19
N TYR A 201 -15.35 8.25 -27.36
CA TYR A 201 -16.23 7.39 -26.56
C TYR A 201 -16.20 7.69 -25.05
N LYS A 202 -15.22 8.47 -24.55
CA LYS A 202 -15.18 8.89 -23.13
C LYS A 202 -16.45 9.60 -22.66
N ASN A 203 -17.12 10.34 -23.55
CA ASN A 203 -18.36 11.05 -23.22
C ASN A 203 -19.62 10.15 -23.19
N LYS A 204 -19.50 8.86 -23.56
CA LYS A 204 -20.64 7.91 -23.62
C LYS A 204 -20.70 6.93 -22.45
N ILE A 205 -19.68 6.88 -21.62
CA ILE A 205 -19.66 6.04 -20.42
C ILE A 205 -19.99 6.98 -19.24
N LYS A 206 -21.26 6.98 -18.83
CA LYS A 206 -21.77 7.63 -17.61
C LYS A 206 -21.91 6.59 -16.51
#